data_AF-O07080-F1
#
_entry.id   AF-O07080-F1
#
_cell.length_a   1.000
_cell.length_b   1.000
_cell.length_c   1.000
_cell.angle_alpha   90.00
_cell.angle_beta   90.00
_cell.angle_gamma   90.00
#
_symmetry.space_group_name_H-M   'P 1'
#
loop_
_entity.id
_entity.type
_entity.pdbx_description
1 polymer ?
#
loop_
_entity_poly.entity_id
_entity_poly.type
_entity_poly.pdbx_seq_one_letter_code
_entity_poly.pdbx_strand_id
1 'polypeptide(L)'
;MEKLNQTNLLLRFTLEIAALISLGVYAWISFNGYFKYVLTLVLPIAVMIVWSVFAVPHDPSRSGQTVIAVNGVTRLVIELLIFAMAVAALYFSYLKPVSIVFLCLIILHYIISAERIKWLLNQ
;
A
#
# COMPACT_ATOMS: atom_id res chain seq x y z
N MET A 1 22.76 -1.95 -7.53
CA MET A 1 21.87 -1.27 -6.56
C MET A 1 22.46 -1.45 -5.19
N GLU A 2 22.68 -0.36 -4.46
CA GLU A 2 23.02 -0.42 -3.04
C GLU A 2 22.04 -1.37 -2.34
N LYS A 3 22.55 -2.20 -1.40
CA LYS A 3 21.77 -3.19 -0.66
C LYS A 3 20.49 -2.50 -0.19
N LEU A 4 19.32 -2.90 -0.74
CA LEU A 4 18.04 -2.27 -0.39
C LEU A 4 17.95 -2.19 1.13
N ASN A 5 17.72 -0.99 1.65
CA ASN A 5 17.68 -0.75 3.08
C ASN A 5 16.62 -1.67 3.69
N GLN A 6 17.07 -2.70 4.41
CA GLN A 6 16.20 -3.75 4.95
C GLN A 6 15.16 -3.16 5.91
N THR A 7 15.54 -2.13 6.66
CA THR A 7 14.64 -1.38 7.54
C THR A 7 13.54 -0.69 6.74
N ASN A 8 13.87 -0.13 5.57
CA ASN A 8 12.88 0.51 4.71
C ASN A 8 11.94 -0.50 4.05
N LEU A 9 12.44 -1.69 3.70
CA LEU A 9 11.59 -2.79 3.22
C LEU A 9 10.62 -3.26 4.31
N LEU A 10 11.11 -3.39 5.54
CA LEU A 10 10.25 -3.73 6.68
C LEU A 10 9.21 -2.63 6.94
N LEU A 11 9.62 -1.36 6.95
CA LEU A 11 8.71 -0.21 7.08
C LEU A 11 7.62 -0.25 6.01
N ARG A 12 8.01 -0.42 4.74
CA ARG A 12 7.08 -0.55 3.62
C ARG A 12 6.07 -1.66 3.87
N PHE A 13 6.55 -2.85 4.22
CA PHE A 13 5.68 -3.99 4.45
C PHE A 13 4.71 -3.75 5.61
N THR A 14 5.20 -3.16 6.72
CA THR A 14 4.33 -2.76 7.83
C THR A 14 3.27 -1.74 7.41
N LEU A 15 3.64 -0.75 6.60
CA LEU A 15 2.70 0.22 6.05
C LEU A 15 1.65 -0.44 5.14
N GLU A 16 2.05 -1.39 4.31
CA GLU A 16 1.15 -2.13 3.41
C GLU A 16 0.15 -2.96 4.22
N ILE A 17 0.59 -3.68 5.26
CA ILE A 17 -0.32 -4.42 6.16
C ILE A 17 -1.27 -3.46 6.90
N ALA A 18 -0.76 -2.36 7.43
CA ALA A 18 -1.57 -1.35 8.09
C ALA A 18 -2.59 -0.70 7.12
N ALA A 19 -2.24 -0.53 5.84
CA ALA A 19 -3.16 -0.05 4.82
C ALA A 19 -4.33 -1.02 4.62
N LEU A 20 -4.06 -2.32 4.52
CA LEU A 20 -5.10 -3.35 4.41
C LEU A 20 -6.02 -3.37 5.64
N ILE A 21 -5.45 -3.30 6.84
CA ILE A 21 -6.23 -3.21 8.09
C ILE A 21 -7.11 -1.96 8.10
N SER A 22 -6.57 -0.82 7.67
CA SER A 22 -7.29 0.46 7.64
C SER A 22 -8.55 0.39 6.77
N LEU A 23 -8.47 -0.29 5.62
CA LEU A 23 -9.63 -0.51 4.75
C LEU A 23 -10.70 -1.38 5.42
N GLY A 24 -10.26 -2.44 6.13
CA GLY A 24 -11.17 -3.30 6.91
C GLY A 24 -11.86 -2.54 8.05
N VAL A 25 -11.11 -1.73 8.79
CA VAL A 25 -11.65 -0.88 9.86
C VAL A 25 -12.67 0.12 9.32
N TYR A 26 -12.36 0.78 8.21
CA TYR A 26 -13.30 1.70 7.56
C TYR A 26 -14.59 1.00 7.14
N ALA A 27 -14.49 -0.19 6.54
CA ALA A 27 -15.67 -0.95 6.14
C ALA A 27 -16.52 -1.36 7.36
N TRP A 28 -15.86 -1.77 8.45
CA TRP A 28 -16.53 -2.18 9.68
C TRP A 28 -17.32 -1.04 10.34
N ILE A 29 -16.82 0.18 10.25
CA ILE A 29 -17.44 1.38 10.87
C ILE A 29 -18.48 2.01 9.95
N SER A 30 -18.24 2.03 8.65
CA SER A 30 -19.05 2.81 7.69
C SER A 30 -20.28 2.08 7.16
N PHE A 31 -20.26 0.74 7.18
CA PHE A 31 -21.36 -0.07 6.65
C PHE A 31 -22.12 -0.79 7.77
N ASN A 32 -23.40 -1.04 7.53
CA ASN A 32 -24.30 -1.72 8.45
C ASN A 32 -24.86 -3.01 7.83
N GLY A 33 -25.40 -3.88 8.67
CA GLY A 33 -26.01 -5.15 8.24
C GLY A 33 -25.01 -6.10 7.57
N TYR A 34 -25.49 -6.87 6.59
CA TYR A 34 -24.68 -7.88 5.89
C TYR A 34 -23.45 -7.27 5.17
N PHE A 35 -23.60 -6.09 4.57
CA PHE A 35 -22.53 -5.40 3.85
C PHE A 35 -21.31 -5.10 4.72
N LYS A 36 -21.51 -4.85 6.02
CA LYS A 36 -20.42 -4.65 6.98
C LYS A 36 -19.43 -5.80 6.96
N TYR A 37 -19.93 -7.03 7.09
CA TYR A 37 -19.08 -8.23 7.16
C TYR A 37 -18.41 -8.52 5.82
N VAL A 38 -19.17 -8.42 4.72
CA VAL A 38 -18.65 -8.68 3.38
C VAL A 38 -17.56 -7.68 3.02
N LEU A 39 -17.80 -6.38 3.15
CA LEU A 39 -16.83 -5.35 2.73
C LEU A 39 -15.60 -5.31 3.63
N THR A 40 -15.73 -5.62 4.93
CA THR A 40 -14.58 -5.73 5.84
C THR A 40 -13.58 -6.77 5.37
N LEU A 41 -14.03 -7.86 4.74
CA LEU A 41 -13.16 -8.90 4.21
C LEU A 41 -12.77 -8.66 2.75
N VAL A 42 -13.75 -8.32 1.91
CA VAL A 42 -13.56 -8.21 0.45
C VAL A 42 -12.69 -7.02 0.08
N LEU A 43 -12.82 -5.86 0.74
CA LEU A 43 -12.03 -4.68 0.37
C LEU A 43 -10.51 -4.89 0.58
N PRO A 44 -10.03 -5.35 1.76
CA PRO A 44 -8.61 -5.67 1.93
C PRO A 44 -8.14 -6.75 0.96
N ILE A 45 -8.94 -7.80 0.73
CA ILE A 45 -8.57 -8.87 -0.21
C ILE A 45 -8.43 -8.34 -1.64
N ALA A 46 -9.37 -7.55 -2.12
CA ALA A 46 -9.32 -6.98 -3.46
C ALA A 46 -8.07 -6.11 -3.64
N VAL A 47 -7.76 -5.26 -2.66
CA VAL A 47 -6.55 -4.42 -2.68
C VAL A 47 -5.28 -5.25 -2.59
N MET A 48 -5.25 -6.30 -1.77
CA MET A 48 -4.14 -7.24 -1.68
C MET A 48 -3.89 -7.97 -3.01
N ILE A 49 -4.95 -8.35 -3.73
CA ILE A 49 -4.84 -8.95 -5.06
C ILE A 49 -4.24 -7.95 -6.03
N VAL A 50 -4.75 -6.72 -6.10
CA VAL A 50 -4.19 -5.67 -6.98
C VAL A 50 -2.72 -5.41 -6.66
N TRP A 51 -2.38 -5.28 -5.38
CA TRP A 51 -1.00 -5.05 -4.94
C TRP A 51 -0.05 -6.22 -5.23
N SER A 52 -0.52 -7.46 -5.22
CA SER A 52 0.32 -8.64 -5.44
C SER A 52 0.44 -9.02 -6.92
N VAL A 53 -0.62 -8.85 -7.71
CA VAL A 53 -0.72 -9.27 -9.11
C VAL A 53 -0.02 -8.31 -10.06
N PHE A 54 -0.22 -7.00 -9.90
CA PHE A 54 0.32 -5.98 -10.80
C PHE A 54 1.71 -5.54 -10.35
N ALA A 55 2.78 -6.09 -10.94
CA ALA A 55 4.14 -5.86 -10.48
C ALA A 55 5.10 -5.55 -11.64
N VAL A 56 6.20 -4.88 -11.31
CA VAL A 56 7.26 -4.58 -12.28
C VAL A 56 8.18 -5.79 -12.39
N PRO A 57 8.48 -6.27 -13.61
CA PRO A 57 9.42 -7.37 -13.81
C PRO A 57 10.76 -7.09 -13.14
N HIS A 58 11.34 -8.12 -12.52
CA HIS A 58 12.66 -8.02 -11.87
C HIS A 58 12.75 -6.94 -10.77
N ASP A 59 11.63 -6.57 -10.13
CA ASP A 59 11.68 -5.66 -8.97
C ASP A 59 12.59 -6.27 -7.88
N PRO A 60 13.73 -5.62 -7.56
CA PRO A 60 14.70 -6.12 -6.59
C PRO A 60 14.12 -6.18 -5.16
N SER A 61 13.01 -5.48 -4.90
CA SER A 61 12.30 -5.50 -3.62
C SER A 61 11.32 -6.66 -3.48
N ARG A 62 11.15 -7.49 -4.53
CA ARG A 62 10.24 -8.66 -4.55
C ARG A 62 10.99 -9.90 -5.04
N SER A 63 10.29 -11.03 -5.17
CA SER A 63 10.84 -12.29 -5.70
C SER A 63 11.24 -12.23 -7.19
N GLY A 64 11.04 -11.09 -7.87
CA GLY A 64 11.27 -10.92 -9.31
C GLY A 64 10.22 -11.55 -10.22
N GLN A 65 9.31 -12.37 -9.67
CA GLN A 65 8.19 -12.96 -10.42
C GLN A 65 6.98 -12.01 -10.41
N THR A 66 6.35 -11.87 -11.57
CA THR A 66 5.17 -11.00 -11.76
C THR A 66 4.08 -11.77 -12.47
N VAL A 67 2.83 -11.66 -12.01
CA VAL A 67 1.68 -12.27 -12.69
C VAL A 67 1.27 -11.39 -13.88
N ILE A 68 1.02 -10.11 -13.63
CA ILE A 68 0.76 -9.10 -14.65
C ILE A 68 1.88 -8.06 -14.58
N ALA A 69 2.69 -8.03 -15.64
CA ALA A 69 3.77 -7.06 -15.77
C ALA A 69 3.19 -5.66 -16.04
N VAL A 70 3.61 -4.68 -15.24
CA VAL A 70 3.31 -3.26 -15.43
C VAL A 70 4.59 -2.43 -15.41
N ASN A 71 4.59 -1.27 -16.06
CA ASN A 71 5.73 -0.35 -15.98
C ASN A 71 5.85 0.26 -14.58
N GLY A 72 7.02 0.83 -14.26
CA GLY A 72 7.26 1.29 -12.90
C GLY A 72 6.44 2.51 -12.50
N VAL A 73 6.05 3.37 -13.45
CA VAL A 73 5.10 4.47 -13.22
C VAL A 73 3.74 3.95 -12.78
N THR A 74 3.18 2.98 -13.51
CA THR A 74 1.87 2.37 -13.17
C THR A 74 1.93 1.71 -11.81
N ARG A 75 3.02 1.00 -11.51
CA ARG A 75 3.23 0.42 -10.18
C ARG A 75 3.25 1.49 -9.09
N LEU A 76 3.96 2.59 -9.30
CA LEU A 76 4.03 3.68 -8.34
C LEU A 76 2.64 4.32 -8.11
N VAL A 77 1.86 4.51 -9.17
CA VAL A 77 0.48 5.01 -9.08
C VAL A 77 -0.39 4.06 -8.26
N ILE A 78 -0.30 2.74 -8.50
CA ILE A 78 -1.03 1.73 -7.71
C ILE A 78 -0.62 1.82 -6.23
N GLU A 79 0.68 1.88 -5.92
CA GLU A 79 1.18 2.01 -4.55
C GLU A 79 0.63 3.27 -3.86
N LEU A 80 0.69 4.43 -4.53
CA LEU A 80 0.17 5.69 -4.01
C LEU A 80 -1.34 5.67 -3.81
N LEU A 81 -2.10 5.08 -4.73
CA LEU A 81 -3.56 4.96 -4.60
C LEU A 81 -3.94 4.09 -3.40
N ILE A 82 -3.24 2.98 -3.19
CA ILE A 82 -3.50 2.09 -2.04
C ILE A 82 -3.25 2.83 -0.72
N PHE A 83 -2.13 3.53 -0.61
CA PHE A 83 -1.83 4.31 0.59
C PHE A 83 -2.79 5.48 0.78
N ALA A 84 -3.15 6.19 -0.29
CA ALA A 84 -4.13 7.26 -0.23
C ALA A 84 -5.50 6.75 0.24
N MET A 85 -5.96 5.60 -0.28
CA MET A 85 -7.19 4.95 0.17
C MET A 85 -7.14 4.60 1.66
N ALA A 86 -6.00 4.09 2.16
CA ALA A 86 -5.83 3.79 3.58
C ALA A 86 -5.83 5.04 4.47
N VAL A 87 -5.15 6.11 4.05
CA VAL A 87 -5.17 7.41 4.76
C VAL A 87 -6.59 7.94 4.83
N ALA A 88 -7.32 7.92 3.71
CA ALA A 88 -8.73 8.33 3.63
C ALA A 88 -9.62 7.45 4.52
N ALA A 89 -9.43 6.13 4.47
CA ALA A 89 -10.16 5.17 5.29
C ALA A 89 -10.00 5.49 6.80
N LEU A 90 -8.78 5.73 7.28
CA LEU A 90 -8.55 6.14 8.67
C LEU A 90 -9.19 7.49 8.99
N TYR A 91 -9.06 8.47 8.09
CA TYR A 91 -9.61 9.81 8.27
C TYR A 91 -11.14 9.78 8.41
N PHE A 92 -11.84 9.05 7.53
CA PHE A 92 -13.29 8.89 7.56
C PHE A 92 -13.78 7.90 8.64
N SER A 93 -12.88 7.13 9.26
CA SER A 93 -13.18 6.27 10.41
C SER A 93 -13.08 6.99 11.76
N TYR A 94 -13.03 8.32 11.78
CA TYR A 94 -12.80 9.14 12.99
C TYR A 94 -11.44 8.89 13.68
N LEU A 95 -10.47 8.29 12.98
CA LEU A 95 -9.12 8.02 13.47
C LEU A 95 -8.11 9.04 12.93
N LYS A 96 -8.46 10.34 12.99
CA LYS A 96 -7.64 11.43 12.40
C LYS A 96 -6.18 11.44 12.89
N PRO A 97 -5.88 11.32 14.20
CA PRO A 97 -4.48 11.30 14.65
C PRO A 97 -3.69 10.14 14.04
N VAL A 98 -4.31 8.96 13.94
CA VAL A 98 -3.71 7.77 13.34
C VAL A 98 -3.48 7.98 11.83
N SER A 99 -4.46 8.57 11.14
CA SER A 99 -4.35 8.92 9.71
C SER A 99 -3.16 9.85 9.44
N ILE A 100 -2.95 10.87 10.28
CA ILE A 100 -1.82 11.80 10.15
C ILE A 100 -0.48 11.08 10.40
N VAL A 101 -0.38 10.30 11.47
CA VAL A 101 0.84 9.52 11.76
C VAL A 101 1.16 8.57 10.59
N PHE A 102 0.15 7.89 10.08
CA PHE A 102 0.29 6.97 8.96
C PHE A 102 0.78 7.68 7.69
N LEU A 103 0.20 8.85 7.37
CA LEU A 103 0.63 9.69 6.25
C LEU A 103 2.09 10.15 6.42
N CYS A 104 2.50 10.59 7.61
CA CYS A 104 3.90 10.96 7.87
C CYS A 104 4.86 9.79 7.66
N LEU A 105 4.49 8.58 8.09
CA LEU A 105 5.30 7.38 7.88
C LEU A 105 5.40 6.99 6.39
N ILE A 106 4.31 7.15 5.61
CA ILE A 106 4.33 6.97 4.16
C ILE A 106 5.30 7.95 3.50
N ILE A 107 5.25 9.23 3.87
CA ILE A 107 6.16 10.26 3.34
C ILE A 107 7.61 9.90 3.68
N LEU A 108 7.89 9.54 4.94
CA LEU A 108 9.22 9.11 5.37
C LEU A 108 9.70 7.90 4.57
N HIS A 109 8.84 6.90 4.38
CA HIS A 109 9.13 5.74 3.56
C HIS A 109 9.52 6.12 2.12
N TYR A 110 8.77 7.02 1.47
CA TYR A 110 9.09 7.44 0.11
C TYR A 110 10.37 8.29 0.02
N ILE A 111 10.68 9.10 1.03
CA ILE A 111 11.96 9.82 1.13
C ILE A 111 13.12 8.81 1.17
N ILE A 112 13.03 7.78 2.01
CA ILE A 112 14.07 6.75 2.13
C ILE A 112 14.11 5.88 0.86
N SER A 113 13.00 5.73 0.16
CA SER A 113 12.87 4.95 -1.07
C SER A 113 13.23 5.72 -2.34
N ALA A 114 13.82 6.92 -2.26
CA ALA A 114 14.05 7.79 -3.41
C ALA A 114 14.79 7.08 -4.57
N GLU A 115 15.80 6.26 -4.26
CA GLU A 115 16.53 5.48 -5.27
C GLU A 115 15.67 4.41 -5.95
N ARG A 116 14.77 3.75 -5.20
CA ARG A 116 13.79 2.81 -5.77
C ARG A 116 12.80 3.55 -6.66
N ILE A 117 12.34 4.74 -6.27
CA ILE A 117 11.43 5.55 -7.08
C ILE A 117 12.11 5.91 -8.41
N LYS A 118 13.35 6.41 -8.38
CA LYS A 118 14.12 6.69 -9.59
C LYS A 118 14.25 5.45 -10.48
N TRP A 119 14.51 4.29 -9.88
CA TRP A 119 14.55 3.04 -10.63
C TRP A 119 13.21 2.70 -11.30
N LEU A 120 12.09 2.79 -10.56
CA LEU A 120 10.75 2.55 -11.10
C LEU A 120 10.42 3.51 -12.25
N LEU A 121 10.81 4.78 -12.15
CA LEU A 121 10.58 5.75 -13.23
C LEU A 121 11.38 5.44 -14.51
N ASN A 122 12.42 4.61 -14.40
CA ASN A 122 13.27 4.18 -15.50
C ASN A 122 12.95 2.75 -16.01
N GLN A 123 11.85 2.11 -15.54
CA GLN A 123 11.35 0.82 -16.04
C GLN A 123 10.15 1.01 -16.96
#